data_AF-A0A2G9TH79-F1
#
_entry.id   AF-A0A2G9TH79-F1
#
_cell.length_a   1.000
_cell.length_b   1.000
_cell.length_c   1.000
_cell.angle_alpha   90.00
_cell.angle_beta   90.00
_cell.angle_gamma   90.00
#
_symmetry.space_group_name_H-M   'P 1'
#
loop_
_entity.id
_entity.type
_entity.pdbx_description
1 polymer ?
#
loop_
_entity_poly.entity_id
_entity_poly.type
_entity_poly.pdbx_seq_one_letter_code
_entity_poly.pdbx_strand_id
1 'polypeptide(L)'
;ILNTTIYSVSINKGQSAMLPLEYNYKYTLGSPFVSFVDLLMVNKLYGCEKSCDLVKAVHCDMEGFPNPRNCSKCVCPSGYGGDRCTEK
;
A
#
# COMPACT_ATOMS: atom_id res chain seq x y z
N ILE A 1 -1.56 7.11 -3.59
CA ILE A 1 -1.98 7.84 -4.82
C ILE A 1 -3.48 7.78 -5.10
N LEU A 2 -4.20 6.75 -4.65
CA LEU A 2 -5.63 6.59 -4.96
C LEU A 2 -6.59 7.51 -4.16
N ASN A 3 -6.09 8.23 -3.16
CA ASN A 3 -6.87 9.15 -2.34
C ASN A 3 -6.59 10.60 -2.71
N THR A 4 -7.63 11.44 -2.66
CA THR A 4 -7.53 12.89 -2.87
C THR A 4 -7.33 13.64 -1.55
N THR A 5 -6.88 14.90 -1.61
CA THR A 5 -6.70 15.75 -0.42
C THR A 5 -8.04 16.21 0.15
N ILE A 6 -8.07 16.56 1.44
CA ILE A 6 -9.29 17.01 2.14
C ILE A 6 -9.92 18.30 1.60
N TYR A 7 -9.20 19.03 0.73
CA TYR A 7 -9.67 20.27 0.12
C TYR A 7 -10.13 20.10 -1.32
N SER A 8 -10.03 18.89 -1.89
CA SER A 8 -10.43 18.68 -3.28
C SER A 8 -11.92 18.97 -3.45
N VAL A 9 -12.26 19.74 -4.49
CA VAL A 9 -13.63 20.18 -4.78
C VAL A 9 -14.21 21.15 -3.73
N SER A 10 -13.40 21.65 -2.78
CA SER A 10 -13.86 22.67 -1.84
C SER A 10 -14.07 24.02 -2.55
N ILE A 11 -15.25 24.62 -2.34
CA ILE A 11 -15.61 25.95 -2.86
C ILE A 11 -14.79 27.03 -2.13
N ASN A 12 -14.55 26.85 -0.83
CA ASN A 12 -13.80 27.78 0.01
C ASN A 12 -12.47 27.15 0.42
N LYS A 13 -11.34 27.71 -0.03
CA LYS A 13 -9.99 27.17 0.24
C LYS A 13 -9.63 27.01 1.73
N GLY A 14 -10.35 27.69 2.64
CA GLY A 14 -10.19 27.56 4.09
C GLY A 14 -11.04 26.47 4.74
N GLN A 15 -11.94 25.83 4.00
CA GLN A 15 -12.87 24.82 4.51
C GLN A 15 -12.58 23.46 3.85
N SER A 16 -12.43 22.42 4.66
CA SER A 16 -12.27 21.05 4.15
C SER A 16 -13.58 20.57 3.52
N ALA A 17 -13.50 19.94 2.35
CA ALA A 17 -14.64 19.31 1.67
C ALA A 17 -15.00 17.95 2.29
N MET A 18 -13.98 17.26 2.83
CA MET A 18 -14.13 16.00 3.54
C MET A 18 -13.07 15.90 4.63
N LEU A 19 -13.36 15.15 5.69
CA LEU A 19 -12.39 14.83 6.74
C LEU A 19 -12.46 13.33 7.05
N PRO A 20 -11.33 12.68 7.33
CA PRO A 20 -11.35 11.32 7.84
C PRO A 20 -12.05 11.31 9.21
N LEU A 21 -12.75 10.22 9.51
CA LEU A 21 -13.42 10.02 10.80
C LEU A 21 -12.44 10.20 11.96
N GLU A 22 -11.24 9.63 11.81
CA GLU A 22 -10.13 9.85 12.72
C GLU A 22 -9.29 11.05 12.26
N TYR A 23 -9.41 12.14 13.00
CA TYR A 23 -8.82 13.43 12.66
C TYR A 23 -7.29 13.41 12.50
N ASN A 24 -6.60 12.52 13.21
CA ASN A 24 -5.15 12.37 13.14
C ASN A 24 -4.65 11.99 11.73
N TYR A 25 -5.50 11.42 10.89
CA TYR A 25 -5.18 11.04 9.51
C TYR A 25 -5.45 12.13 8.47
N LYS A 26 -5.83 13.35 8.87
CA LYS A 26 -6.17 14.43 7.91
C LYS A 26 -5.04 14.78 6.93
N TYR A 27 -3.78 14.51 7.31
CA TYR A 27 -2.60 14.77 6.48
C TYR A 27 -2.11 13.55 5.68
N THR A 28 -2.73 12.38 5.83
CA THR A 28 -2.34 11.18 5.05
C THR A 28 -3.10 11.05 3.74
N LEU A 29 -4.28 11.70 3.64
CA LEU A 29 -5.09 11.77 2.43
C LEU A 29 -4.42 12.66 1.36
N GLY A 30 -4.48 12.23 0.10
CA GLY A 30 -3.90 13.00 -1.01
C GLY A 30 -2.40 12.81 -1.21
N SER A 31 -1.78 11.80 -0.59
CA SER A 31 -0.35 11.52 -0.79
C SER A 31 -0.04 11.24 -2.28
N PRO A 32 0.96 11.92 -2.86
CA PRO A 32 1.36 11.72 -4.26
C PRO A 32 2.14 10.41 -4.46
N PHE A 33 2.54 9.74 -3.38
CA PHE A 33 3.31 8.51 -3.45
C PHE A 33 2.41 7.28 -3.61
N VAL A 34 2.96 6.26 -4.27
CA VAL A 34 2.35 4.92 -4.32
C VAL A 34 2.50 4.30 -2.94
N SER A 35 1.37 4.05 -2.29
CA SER A 35 1.35 3.35 -1.00
C SER A 35 1.48 1.83 -1.22
N PHE A 36 1.84 1.11 -0.16
CA PHE A 36 1.86 -0.35 -0.17
C PHE A 36 0.51 -0.93 -0.63
N VAL A 37 -0.60 -0.35 -0.15
CA VAL A 37 -1.96 -0.78 -0.50
C VAL A 37 -2.26 -0.54 -1.97
N ASP A 38 -1.80 0.58 -2.55
CA ASP A 38 -1.95 0.84 -3.99
C ASP A 38 -1.24 -0.25 -4.81
N LEU A 39 -0.01 -0.61 -4.42
CA LEU A 39 0.77 -1.65 -5.09
C LEU A 39 0.13 -3.04 -4.95
N LEU A 40 -0.35 -3.38 -3.77
CA LEU A 40 -1.07 -4.63 -3.50
C LEU A 40 -2.34 -4.72 -4.35
N MET A 41 -3.14 -3.65 -4.42
CA MET A 41 -4.37 -3.60 -5.20
C MET A 41 -4.10 -3.85 -6.69
N VAL A 42 -3.09 -3.19 -7.26
CA VAL A 42 -2.71 -3.38 -8.67
C VAL A 42 -2.23 -4.82 -8.92
N ASN A 43 -1.38 -5.37 -8.05
CA ASN A 43 -0.90 -6.74 -8.19
C ASN A 43 -2.04 -7.76 -8.14
N LYS A 44 -3.03 -7.56 -7.28
CA LYS A 44 -4.24 -8.39 -7.22
C LYS A 44 -5.08 -8.27 -8.49
N LEU A 45 -5.33 -7.04 -8.95
CA LEU A 45 -6.15 -6.77 -10.13
C LEU A 45 -5.59 -7.44 -11.39
N TYR A 46 -4.27 -7.38 -11.58
CA TYR A 46 -3.60 -7.98 -12.74
C TYR A 46 -3.14 -9.43 -12.50
N GLY A 47 -3.42 -10.01 -11.33
CA GLY A 47 -3.10 -11.40 -11.01
C GLY A 47 -1.60 -11.68 -10.89
N CYS A 48 -0.78 -10.68 -10.55
CA CYS A 48 0.67 -10.83 -10.37
C CYS A 48 1.03 -11.82 -9.25
N GLU A 49 0.14 -12.04 -8.29
CA GLU A 49 0.32 -13.03 -7.22
C GLU A 49 0.45 -14.46 -7.76
N LYS A 50 -0.11 -14.72 -8.97
CA LYS A 50 -0.02 -16.02 -9.64
C LYS A 50 1.32 -16.24 -10.35
N SER A 51 2.16 -15.22 -10.45
CA SER A 51 3.49 -15.33 -11.05
C SER A 51 4.42 -16.23 -10.23
N CYS A 52 4.14 -16.36 -8.93
CA CYS A 52 4.87 -17.24 -8.04
C CYS A 52 4.05 -18.50 -7.75
N ASP A 53 4.70 -19.66 -7.85
CA ASP A 53 4.12 -20.93 -7.40
C ASP A 53 3.99 -20.89 -5.87
N LEU A 54 2.76 -20.95 -5.37
CA LEU A 54 2.44 -20.84 -3.94
C LEU A 54 3.16 -21.88 -3.07
N VAL A 55 3.54 -23.02 -3.64
CA VAL A 55 4.26 -24.08 -2.92
C VAL A 55 5.74 -23.74 -2.73
N LYS A 56 6.31 -22.92 -3.64
CA LYS A 56 7.75 -22.58 -3.65
C LYS A 56 8.04 -21.15 -3.21
N ALA A 57 7.04 -20.28 -3.23
CA ALA A 57 7.20 -18.89 -2.85
C ALA A 57 7.57 -18.75 -1.38
N VAL A 58 8.36 -17.72 -1.07
CA VAL A 58 8.68 -17.36 0.31
C VAL A 58 7.40 -16.99 1.08
N HIS A 59 7.31 -17.40 2.34
CA HIS A 59 6.25 -16.97 3.23
C HIS A 59 6.51 -15.54 3.72
N CYS A 60 5.57 -14.64 3.44
CA CYS A 60 5.65 -13.25 3.84
C CYS A 60 4.87 -13.01 5.13
N ASP A 61 5.56 -12.46 6.13
CA ASP A 61 4.96 -12.03 7.39
C ASP A 61 4.46 -10.56 7.27
N MET A 62 3.77 -10.07 8.30
CA MET A 62 3.31 -8.68 8.40
C MET A 62 2.49 -8.18 7.20
N GLU A 63 1.66 -9.04 6.61
CA GLU A 63 0.82 -8.72 5.44
C GLU A 63 1.62 -8.34 4.17
N GLY A 64 2.90 -8.71 4.11
CA GLY A 64 3.68 -8.67 2.87
C GLY A 64 3.16 -9.65 1.82
N PHE A 65 3.60 -9.48 0.57
CA PHE A 65 3.28 -10.40 -0.52
C PHE A 65 4.53 -10.81 -1.30
N PRO A 66 4.56 -12.02 -1.90
CA PRO A 66 5.71 -12.47 -2.69
C PRO A 66 5.99 -11.52 -3.84
N ASN A 67 7.25 -11.15 -4.05
CA ASN A 67 7.62 -10.27 -5.15
C ASN A 67 7.42 -11.01 -6.48
N PRO A 68 6.55 -10.53 -7.40
CA PRO A 68 6.27 -11.22 -8.66
C PRO A 68 7.49 -11.38 -9.58
N ARG A 69 8.56 -10.60 -9.35
CA ARG A 69 9.84 -10.70 -10.09
C ARG A 69 10.87 -11.58 -9.39
N ASN A 70 10.69 -11.87 -8.10
CA ASN A 70 11.59 -12.71 -7.32
C ASN A 70 10.82 -13.38 -6.17
N CYS A 71 10.34 -14.59 -6.42
CA CYS A 71 9.51 -15.34 -5.48
C CYS A 71 10.21 -15.78 -4.18
N SER A 72 11.51 -15.53 -4.04
CA SER A 72 12.27 -15.78 -2.81
C SER A 72 12.34 -14.57 -1.88
N LYS A 73 11.78 -13.41 -2.28
CA LYS A 73 11.73 -12.20 -1.46
C LYS A 73 10.31 -11.63 -1.40
N CYS A 74 9.95 -11.07 -0.25
CA CYS A 74 8.69 -10.36 -0.08
C CYS A 74 8.80 -8.88 -0.44
N VAL A 75 7.68 -8.30 -0.87
CA VAL A 75 7.45 -6.86 -0.82
C VAL A 75 6.79 -6.55 0.52
N CYS A 76 7.44 -5.70 1.32
CA CYS A 76 7.05 -5.45 2.70
C CYS A 76 6.33 -4.10 2.85
N PRO A 77 5.40 -3.98 3.81
CA PRO A 77 4.88 -2.68 4.22
C PRO A 77 6.01 -1.80 4.78
N SER A 78 5.76 -0.50 4.82
CA SER A 78 6.71 0.47 5.36
C SER A 78 7.08 0.15 6.81
N GLY A 79 8.38 0.14 7.10
CA GLY A 79 8.92 -0.19 8.43
C GLY A 79 9.23 -1.67 8.65
N TYR A 80 9.09 -2.51 7.62
CA TYR A 80 9.49 -3.92 7.65
C TYR A 80 10.43 -4.25 6.49
N GLY A 81 11.32 -5.21 6.71
CA GLY A 81 12.33 -5.65 5.74
C GLY A 81 12.73 -7.11 5.89
N GLY A 82 13.78 -7.50 5.16
CA GLY A 82 14.22 -8.88 5.04
C GLY A 82 13.41 -9.67 4.01
N ASP A 83 13.84 -10.91 3.75
CA ASP A 83 13.21 -11.76 2.74
C ASP A 83 11.77 -12.14 3.10
N ARG A 84 11.41 -12.06 4.39
CA ARG A 84 10.11 -12.43 4.97
C ARG A 84 9.34 -11.28 5.64
N CYS A 85 9.82 -10.04 5.57
CA CYS A 85 9.23 -8.89 6.28
C CYS A 85 9.27 -8.98 7.83
N THR A 86 10.27 -9.67 8.37
CA THR A 86 10.46 -9.86 9.82
C THR A 86 11.50 -8.92 10.43
N GLU A 87 12.29 -8.24 9.61
CA GLU A 87 13.29 -7.25 10.05
C GLU A 87 12.64 -5.86 10.17
N LYS A 88 13.19 -5.00 11.04
CA LYS A 88 12.70 -3.64 11.30
C LYS A 88 13.82 -2.63 11.19
#